data_AF-A0A6A7BZC2-F1
#
_entry.id   AF-A0A6A7BZC2-F1
#
_cell.length_a   1.000
_cell.length_b   1.000
_cell.length_c   1.000
_cell.angle_alpha   90.00
_cell.angle_beta   90.00
_cell.angle_gamma   90.00
#
_symmetry.space_group_name_H-M   'P 1'
#
loop_
_entity.id
_entity.type
_entity.pdbx_description
1 polymer ?
#
loop_
_entity_poly.entity_id
_entity_poly.type
_entity_poly.pdbx_seq_one_letter_code
_entity_poly.pdbx_strand_id
1 'polypeptide(L)'
;MSWAIAISYYRDGDLHAYLTSRIANSGTQPPEPLSKKLAIDMATALGFMHLGIADISQKPVLVKGHIPILHRDLKPENVFVRIEDSVPKFVLADFGLANFLPEAVGVTGTPGYIAPECQKVSDELDEEVAERVRVHTAKSDVYSFGAILWSAVTGLPFDNLETRYSLKRMGKHLKKIGVEATGGTVGALVLGCLEKEPAERLGTEQLVGFARRFKGELGPGVVY
;
A
#
# COMPACT_ATOMS: atom_id res chain seq x y z
N MET A 1 -13.93 30.85 2.39
CA MET A 1 -14.77 29.73 1.89
C MET A 1 -14.41 28.51 2.71
N SER A 2 -15.37 27.95 3.44
CA SER A 2 -15.16 26.73 4.21
C SER A 2 -15.73 25.57 3.41
N TRP A 3 -14.91 24.58 3.10
CA TRP A 3 -15.35 23.36 2.42
C TRP A 3 -15.61 22.28 3.47
N ALA A 4 -16.66 21.49 3.27
CA ALA A 4 -16.95 20.30 4.06
C ALA A 4 -17.02 19.11 3.10
N ILE A 5 -16.28 18.05 3.42
CA ILE A 5 -16.29 16.79 2.67
C ILE A 5 -17.03 15.77 3.53
N ALA A 6 -18.14 15.25 3.01
CA ALA A 6 -18.89 14.17 3.65
C ALA A 6 -18.46 12.83 3.04
N ILE A 7 -17.90 11.94 3.86
CA ILE A 7 -17.53 10.56 3.49
C ILE A 7 -18.27 9.57 4.38
N SER A 8 -18.32 8.31 3.95
CA SER A 8 -18.82 7.24 4.79
C SER A 8 -18.06 7.20 6.12
N TYR A 9 -18.80 7.08 7.23
CA TYR A 9 -18.21 6.94 8.55
C TYR A 9 -17.81 5.48 8.79
N TYR A 10 -16.54 5.26 9.11
CA TYR A 10 -15.98 3.94 9.41
C TYR A 10 -15.75 3.81 10.92
N ARG A 11 -16.63 3.06 11.59
CA ARG A 11 -16.66 2.92 13.06
C ARG A 11 -15.44 2.22 13.64
N ASP A 12 -14.80 1.36 12.87
CA ASP A 12 -13.70 0.50 13.34
C ASP A 12 -12.32 1.18 13.21
N GLY A 13 -12.28 2.45 12.77
CA GLY A 13 -11.07 3.26 12.69
C GLY A 13 -10.21 2.97 11.47
N ASP A 14 -8.92 3.28 11.58
CA ASP A 14 -7.90 3.09 10.56
C ASP A 14 -6.99 1.88 10.84
N LEU A 15 -6.21 1.51 9.84
CA LEU A 15 -5.31 0.36 9.89
C LEU A 15 -4.19 0.56 10.92
N HIS A 16 -3.74 1.79 11.17
CA HIS A 16 -2.75 2.08 12.21
C HIS A 16 -3.28 1.66 13.58
N ALA A 17 -4.47 2.15 13.95
CA ALA A 17 -5.12 1.84 15.21
C ALA A 17 -5.44 0.34 15.32
N TYR A 18 -5.92 -0.27 14.23
CA TYR A 18 -6.25 -1.69 14.17
C TYR A 18 -5.02 -2.58 14.41
N LEU A 19 -3.91 -2.34 13.70
CA LEU A 19 -2.68 -3.12 13.88
C LEU A 19 -2.12 -2.94 15.29
N THR A 20 -2.06 -1.70 15.78
CA THR A 20 -1.54 -1.37 17.11
C THR A 20 -2.32 -2.08 18.21
N SER A 21 -3.66 -2.01 18.16
CA SER A 21 -4.53 -2.70 19.11
C SER A 21 -4.34 -4.23 19.05
N ARG A 22 -4.25 -4.79 17.85
CA ARG A 22 -4.06 -6.24 17.66
C ARG A 22 -2.75 -6.72 18.27
N ILE A 23 -1.64 -6.05 17.96
CA ILE A 23 -0.31 -6.40 18.48
C ILE A 23 -0.29 -6.29 20.00
N ALA A 24 -0.88 -5.22 20.57
CA ALA A 24 -0.96 -5.03 22.02
C ALA A 24 -1.76 -6.14 22.71
N ASN A 25 -2.82 -6.65 22.07
CA ASN A 25 -3.72 -7.65 22.64
C ASN A 25 -3.25 -9.09 22.44
N SER A 26 -2.62 -9.43 21.31
CA SER A 26 -2.22 -10.81 21.00
C SER A 26 -0.76 -11.13 21.31
N GLY A 27 0.12 -10.12 21.34
CA GLY A 27 1.57 -10.31 21.45
C GLY A 27 2.20 -11.08 20.28
N THR A 28 1.44 -11.29 19.20
CA THR A 28 1.83 -12.08 18.03
C THR A 28 1.70 -11.26 16.75
N GLN A 29 2.46 -11.65 15.73
CA GLN A 29 2.33 -11.05 14.40
C GLN A 29 0.91 -11.28 13.85
N PRO A 30 0.39 -10.37 13.00
CA PRO A 30 -0.89 -10.58 12.36
C PRO A 30 -0.89 -11.88 11.54
N PRO A 31 -2.01 -12.63 11.51
CA PRO A 31 -2.07 -13.90 10.79
C PRO A 31 -2.01 -13.65 9.28
N GLU A 32 -1.36 -14.56 8.55
CA GLU A 32 -1.15 -14.42 7.10
C GLU A 32 -2.43 -14.13 6.30
N PRO A 33 -3.60 -14.74 6.61
CA PRO A 33 -4.85 -14.38 5.95
C PRO A 33 -5.17 -12.88 5.98
N LEU A 34 -4.90 -12.20 7.09
CA LEU A 34 -5.13 -10.76 7.22
C LEU A 34 -4.27 -9.98 6.25
N SER A 35 -2.96 -10.27 6.20
CA SER A 35 -2.02 -9.60 5.29
C SER A 35 -2.38 -9.84 3.82
N LYS A 36 -2.86 -11.05 3.48
CA LYS A 36 -3.39 -11.36 2.15
C LYS A 36 -4.66 -10.57 1.84
N LYS A 37 -5.58 -10.45 2.79
CA LYS A 37 -6.81 -9.66 2.63
C LYS A 37 -6.52 -8.18 2.41
N LEU A 38 -5.61 -7.61 3.20
CA LEU A 38 -5.11 -6.26 3.00
C LEU A 38 -4.50 -6.09 1.61
N ALA A 39 -3.65 -7.03 1.18
CA ALA A 39 -3.05 -7.00 -0.15
C ALA A 39 -4.10 -7.05 -1.26
N ILE A 40 -5.15 -7.87 -1.13
CA ILE A 40 -6.25 -7.95 -2.10
C ILE A 40 -6.98 -6.62 -2.21
N ASP A 41 -7.42 -6.07 -1.08
CA ASP A 41 -8.26 -4.87 -1.07
C ASP A 41 -7.49 -3.64 -1.59
N MET A 42 -6.24 -3.46 -1.11
CA MET A 42 -5.39 -2.35 -1.52
C MET A 42 -4.94 -2.47 -2.98
N ALA A 43 -4.55 -3.65 -3.45
CA ALA A 43 -4.19 -3.84 -4.85
C ALA A 43 -5.39 -3.67 -5.79
N THR A 44 -6.62 -3.98 -5.32
CA THR A 44 -7.84 -3.68 -6.08
C THR A 44 -8.05 -2.18 -6.19
N ALA A 45 -7.91 -1.43 -5.09
CA ALA A 45 -8.03 0.03 -5.09
C ALA A 45 -6.97 0.68 -6.00
N LEU A 46 -5.69 0.28 -5.87
CA LEU A 46 -4.61 0.80 -6.71
C LEU A 46 -4.75 0.37 -8.18
N GLY A 47 -5.23 -0.84 -8.44
CA GLY A 47 -5.56 -1.30 -9.79
C GLY A 47 -6.62 -0.44 -10.45
N PHE A 48 -7.64 -0.03 -9.71
CA PHE A 48 -8.63 0.93 -10.19
C PHE A 48 -8.00 2.32 -10.41
N MET A 49 -7.28 2.86 -9.43
CA MET A 49 -6.71 4.21 -9.53
C MET A 49 -5.69 4.35 -10.67
N HIS A 50 -4.75 3.42 -10.79
CA HIS A 50 -3.67 3.54 -11.76
C HIS A 50 -4.06 3.08 -13.16
N LEU A 51 -4.93 2.07 -13.26
CA LEU A 51 -5.20 1.36 -14.53
C LEU A 51 -6.68 1.31 -14.91
N GLY A 52 -7.59 1.76 -14.05
CA GLY A 52 -9.03 1.70 -14.29
C GLY A 52 -9.59 0.28 -14.23
N ILE A 53 -8.93 -0.65 -13.53
CA ILE A 53 -9.40 -2.03 -13.39
C ILE A 53 -10.57 -2.04 -12.39
N ALA A 54 -11.80 -2.19 -12.89
CA ALA A 54 -13.01 -2.17 -12.07
C ALA A 54 -13.26 -3.48 -11.30
N ASP A 55 -12.78 -4.61 -11.84
CA ASP A 55 -12.92 -5.91 -11.21
C ASP A 55 -11.72 -6.80 -11.50
N ILE A 56 -11.15 -7.38 -10.44
CA ILE A 56 -10.03 -8.32 -10.49
C ILE A 56 -10.49 -9.78 -10.36
N SER A 57 -11.78 -10.03 -10.11
CA SER A 57 -12.33 -11.37 -9.90
C SER A 57 -12.27 -12.24 -11.16
N GLN A 58 -12.35 -11.61 -12.33
CA GLN A 58 -12.34 -12.25 -13.65
C GLN A 58 -11.26 -11.62 -14.54
N LYS A 59 -11.36 -11.79 -15.87
CA LYS A 59 -10.53 -11.04 -16.81
C LYS A 59 -10.71 -9.53 -16.52
N PRO A 60 -9.62 -8.77 -16.30
CA PRO A 60 -9.73 -7.35 -15.92
C PRO A 60 -10.62 -6.56 -16.90
N VAL A 61 -11.63 -5.90 -16.35
CA VAL A 61 -12.47 -4.96 -17.10
C VAL A 61 -11.95 -3.55 -16.84
N LEU A 62 -11.55 -2.87 -17.90
CA LEU A 62 -11.01 -1.52 -17.84
C LEU A 62 -12.15 -0.50 -18.01
N VAL A 63 -12.15 0.53 -17.18
CA VAL A 63 -13.04 1.69 -17.33
C VAL A 63 -12.61 2.49 -18.57
N LYS A 64 -13.52 2.63 -19.53
CA LYS A 64 -13.25 3.40 -20.76
C LYS A 64 -13.00 4.87 -20.41
N GLY A 65 -11.89 5.41 -20.91
CA GLY A 65 -11.52 6.82 -20.69
C GLY A 65 -10.94 7.08 -19.30
N HIS A 66 -10.57 6.05 -18.54
CA HIS A 66 -9.88 6.21 -17.26
C HIS A 66 -8.58 6.99 -17.43
N ILE A 67 -8.41 8.02 -16.60
CA ILE A 67 -7.16 8.78 -16.47
C ILE A 67 -6.50 8.29 -15.18
N PRO A 68 -5.23 7.84 -15.21
CA PRO A 68 -4.55 7.37 -14.00
C PRO A 68 -4.53 8.44 -12.91
N ILE A 69 -4.86 8.02 -11.69
CA ILE A 69 -4.86 8.85 -10.48
C ILE A 69 -3.80 8.30 -9.54
N LEU A 70 -2.94 9.16 -9.00
CA LEU A 70 -2.01 8.80 -7.93
C LEU A 70 -2.58 9.23 -6.59
N HIS A 71 -2.40 8.42 -5.54
CA HIS A 71 -2.82 8.76 -4.19
C HIS A 71 -1.82 9.70 -3.49
N ARG A 72 -0.51 9.42 -3.61
CA ARG A 72 0.60 10.27 -3.12
C ARG A 72 0.72 10.47 -1.60
N ASP A 73 -0.08 9.76 -0.80
CA ASP A 73 0.02 9.75 0.67
C ASP A 73 -0.53 8.45 1.26
N LEU A 74 -0.09 7.32 0.74
CA LEU A 74 -0.48 6.02 1.29
C LEU A 74 0.27 5.78 2.60
N LYS A 75 -0.50 5.60 3.67
CA LYS A 75 -0.04 5.22 5.02
C LYS A 75 -1.16 4.46 5.74
N PRO A 76 -0.88 3.73 6.83
CA PRO A 76 -1.91 2.96 7.54
C PRO A 76 -3.09 3.82 8.02
N GLU A 77 -2.87 5.08 8.37
CA GLU A 77 -3.89 6.04 8.80
C GLU A 77 -4.90 6.36 7.68
N ASN A 78 -4.48 6.23 6.41
CA ASN A 78 -5.31 6.47 5.23
C ASN A 78 -5.96 5.17 4.70
N VAL A 79 -5.94 4.10 5.50
CA VAL A 79 -6.63 2.85 5.19
C VAL A 79 -7.64 2.56 6.29
N PHE A 80 -8.92 2.76 6.02
CA PHE A 80 -9.97 2.44 6.97
C PHE A 80 -10.22 0.95 7.05
N VAL A 81 -10.55 0.50 8.26
CA VAL A 81 -10.96 -0.87 8.53
C VAL A 81 -12.47 -0.87 8.71
N ARG A 82 -13.14 -1.85 8.09
CA ARG A 82 -14.54 -2.15 8.34
C ARG A 82 -14.68 -3.63 8.61
N ILE A 83 -15.30 -3.98 9.74
CA ILE A 83 -15.59 -5.39 10.04
C ILE A 83 -16.96 -5.74 9.46
N GLU A 84 -16.98 -6.64 8.47
CA GLU A 84 -18.20 -7.21 7.87
C GLU A 84 -18.20 -8.72 8.15
N ASP A 85 -19.19 -9.24 8.88
CA ASP A 85 -19.29 -10.67 9.22
C ASP A 85 -18.00 -11.28 9.84
N SER A 86 -17.35 -10.53 10.75
CA SER A 86 -16.05 -10.87 11.35
C SER A 86 -14.85 -10.90 10.38
N VAL A 87 -15.04 -10.41 9.15
CA VAL A 87 -14.01 -10.24 8.14
C VAL A 87 -13.64 -8.76 8.03
N PRO A 88 -12.37 -8.38 8.21
CA PRO A 88 -11.91 -7.03 7.96
C PRO A 88 -11.89 -6.76 6.46
N LYS A 89 -12.45 -5.62 6.08
CA LYS A 89 -12.36 -5.01 4.77
C LYS A 89 -11.55 -3.73 4.89
N PHE A 90 -10.53 -3.60 4.05
CA PHE A 90 -9.65 -2.44 4.05
C PHE A 90 -10.09 -1.49 2.94
N VAL A 91 -10.28 -0.22 3.27
CA VAL A 91 -10.80 0.78 2.35
C VAL A 91 -9.81 1.93 2.30
N LEU A 92 -9.27 2.19 1.11
CA LEU A 92 -8.40 3.33 0.87
C LEU A 92 -9.18 4.64 1.03
N ALA A 93 -8.62 5.59 1.75
CA ALA A 93 -9.23 6.86 2.11
C ALA A 93 -8.23 8.02 2.02
N ASP A 94 -8.74 9.24 2.17
CA ASP A 94 -7.99 10.51 2.11
C ASP A 94 -7.28 10.80 0.78
N PHE A 95 -8.07 11.28 -0.17
CA PHE A 95 -7.60 11.72 -1.47
C PHE A 95 -7.16 13.18 -1.49
N GLY A 96 -6.88 13.80 -0.33
CA GLY A 96 -6.54 15.23 -0.24
C GLY A 96 -5.26 15.62 -1.00
N LEU A 97 -4.35 14.67 -1.18
CA LEU A 97 -3.12 14.82 -1.98
C LEU A 97 -3.16 14.06 -3.31
N ALA A 98 -4.27 13.36 -3.59
CA ALA A 98 -4.40 12.59 -4.80
C ALA A 98 -4.52 13.52 -6.02
N ASN A 99 -3.96 13.09 -7.15
CA ASN A 99 -4.04 13.88 -8.38
C ASN A 99 -3.98 12.98 -9.61
N PHE A 100 -4.47 13.47 -10.75
CA PHE A 100 -4.25 12.81 -12.03
C PHE A 100 -2.75 12.78 -12.33
N LEU A 101 -2.27 11.64 -12.85
CA LEU A 101 -0.85 11.44 -13.15
C LEU A 101 -0.22 12.59 -13.98
N PRO A 102 -0.89 13.16 -15.01
CA PRO A 102 -0.33 14.30 -15.76
C PRO A 102 -0.18 15.58 -14.94
N GLU A 103 -0.94 15.73 -13.86
CA GLU A 103 -1.04 16.93 -13.01
C GLU A 103 -0.32 16.77 -11.67
N ALA A 104 0.17 15.57 -11.37
CA ALA A 104 0.89 15.24 -10.13
C ALA A 104 2.31 15.85 -10.10
N VAL A 105 2.39 17.13 -9.74
CA VAL A 105 3.64 17.87 -9.48
C VAL A 105 3.91 18.00 -7.98
N GLY A 106 5.17 18.21 -7.62
CA GLY A 106 5.61 18.39 -6.25
C GLY A 106 5.88 17.07 -5.52
N VAL A 107 6.68 17.14 -4.46
CA VAL A 107 6.87 16.02 -3.53
C VAL A 107 5.83 16.13 -2.42
N THR A 108 5.06 15.07 -2.19
CA THR A 108 4.07 15.01 -1.12
C THR A 108 4.11 13.65 -0.44
N GLY A 109 3.52 13.57 0.75
CA GLY A 109 3.32 12.33 1.47
C GLY A 109 3.88 12.39 2.89
N THR A 110 3.83 11.26 3.57
CA THR A 110 4.22 11.16 4.97
C THR A 110 5.62 10.55 5.11
N PRO A 111 6.55 11.17 5.87
CA PRO A 111 7.86 10.59 6.16
C PRO A 111 7.74 9.16 6.67
N GLY A 112 8.64 8.28 6.22
CA GLY A 112 8.52 6.84 6.44
C GLY A 112 7.86 6.09 5.29
N TYR A 113 6.88 6.69 4.61
CA TYR A 113 6.12 6.05 3.53
C TYR A 113 6.44 6.59 2.13
N ILE A 114 7.11 7.75 2.04
CA ILE A 114 7.54 8.34 0.78
C ILE A 114 8.56 7.43 0.09
N ALA A 115 8.39 7.23 -1.23
CA ALA A 115 9.29 6.44 -2.04
C ALA A 115 10.68 7.10 -2.16
N PRO A 116 11.79 6.33 -2.23
CA PRO A 116 13.14 6.88 -2.19
C PRO A 116 13.43 7.91 -3.28
N GLU A 117 12.89 7.71 -4.48
CA GLU A 117 13.03 8.67 -5.59
C GLU A 117 12.34 10.02 -5.30
N CYS A 118 11.23 10.01 -4.55
CA CYS A 118 10.53 11.23 -4.15
C CYS A 118 11.28 11.92 -3.01
N GLN A 119 11.80 11.14 -2.05
CA GLN A 119 12.62 11.66 -0.95
C GLN A 119 13.88 12.35 -1.47
N LYS A 120 14.59 11.74 -2.43
CA LYS A 120 15.78 12.34 -3.06
C LYS A 120 15.50 13.72 -3.65
N VAL A 121 14.36 13.90 -4.31
CA VAL A 121 13.97 15.21 -4.85
C VAL A 121 13.77 16.24 -3.73
N SER A 122 13.17 15.84 -2.61
CA SER A 122 13.00 16.73 -1.44
C SER A 122 14.31 17.04 -0.72
N ASP A 123 15.28 16.13 -0.76
CA ASP A 123 16.56 16.29 -0.07
C ASP A 123 17.57 17.10 -0.91
N GLU A 124 17.53 16.96 -2.23
CA GLU A 124 18.55 17.51 -3.14
C GLU A 124 18.15 18.83 -3.81
N LEU A 125 16.85 19.13 -3.94
CA LEU A 125 16.37 20.34 -4.61
C LEU A 125 15.80 21.36 -3.64
N ASP A 126 15.91 22.64 -4.01
CA ASP A 126 15.20 23.72 -3.33
C ASP A 126 13.67 23.52 -3.43
N GLU A 127 12.94 23.91 -2.39
CA GLU A 127 11.49 23.71 -2.27
C GLU A 127 10.71 24.24 -3.49
N GLU A 128 11.01 25.46 -3.95
CA GLU A 128 10.35 26.07 -5.13
C GLU A 128 10.57 25.24 -6.41
N VAL A 129 11.74 24.59 -6.52
CA VAL A 129 12.05 23.72 -7.67
C VAL A 129 11.32 22.40 -7.52
N ALA A 130 11.39 21.77 -6.34
CA ALA A 130 10.76 20.50 -6.03
C ALA A 130 9.25 20.52 -6.30
N GLU A 131 8.55 21.62 -5.97
CA GLU A 131 7.12 21.81 -6.25
C GLU A 131 6.72 21.71 -7.72
N ARG A 132 7.67 21.92 -8.64
CA ARG A 132 7.44 21.88 -10.11
C ARG A 132 7.84 20.54 -10.74
N VAL A 133 8.46 19.64 -9.98
CA VAL A 133 8.93 18.34 -10.48
C VAL A 133 7.80 17.32 -10.49
N ARG A 134 7.72 16.53 -11.56
CA ARG A 134 6.85 15.35 -11.66
C ARG A 134 7.62 14.09 -11.27
N VAL A 135 7.75 13.85 -9.97
CA VAL A 135 8.48 12.68 -9.45
C VAL A 135 7.56 11.50 -9.10
N HIS A 136 6.31 11.78 -8.70
CA HIS A 136 5.37 10.71 -8.35
C HIS A 136 4.94 9.93 -9.59
N THR A 137 4.83 8.61 -9.42
CA THR A 137 4.32 7.68 -10.44
C THR A 137 3.47 6.61 -9.75
N ALA A 138 2.80 5.76 -10.52
CA ALA A 138 2.14 4.58 -9.93
C ALA A 138 3.10 3.72 -9.09
N LYS A 139 4.41 3.71 -9.41
CA LYS A 139 5.43 2.98 -8.63
C LYS A 139 5.67 3.61 -7.27
N SER A 140 5.53 4.93 -7.09
CA SER A 140 5.72 5.53 -5.76
C SER A 140 4.58 5.17 -4.81
N ASP A 141 3.34 5.11 -5.30
CA ASP A 141 2.21 4.54 -4.53
C ASP A 141 2.43 3.05 -4.20
N VAL A 142 2.96 2.25 -5.14
CA VAL A 142 3.30 0.84 -4.89
C VAL A 142 4.32 0.71 -3.74
N TYR A 143 5.31 1.60 -3.67
CA TYR A 143 6.29 1.60 -2.57
C TYR A 143 5.63 1.84 -1.21
N SER A 144 4.83 2.90 -1.13
CA SER A 144 4.11 3.26 0.09
C SER A 144 3.14 2.15 0.53
N PHE A 145 2.49 1.47 -0.42
CA PHE A 145 1.73 0.24 -0.13
C PHE A 145 2.60 -0.89 0.41
N GLY A 146 3.80 -1.12 -0.14
CA GLY A 146 4.76 -2.08 0.39
C GLY A 146 5.14 -1.81 1.85
N ALA A 147 5.28 -0.53 2.22
CA ALA A 147 5.57 -0.10 3.58
C ALA A 147 4.41 -0.43 4.53
N ILE A 148 3.17 -0.16 4.11
CA ILE A 148 1.95 -0.55 4.85
C ILE A 148 1.92 -2.08 5.04
N LEU A 149 2.16 -2.84 3.96
CA LEU A 149 2.09 -4.30 4.00
C LEU A 149 3.19 -4.91 4.87
N TRP A 150 4.39 -4.33 4.89
CA TRP A 150 5.44 -4.71 5.83
C TRP A 150 4.95 -4.65 7.28
N SER A 151 4.30 -3.54 7.67
CA SER A 151 3.77 -3.40 9.02
C SER A 151 2.66 -4.41 9.33
N ALA A 152 1.79 -4.68 8.35
CA ALA A 152 0.74 -5.68 8.50
C ALA A 152 1.26 -7.13 8.53
N VAL A 153 2.46 -7.42 8.00
CA VAL A 153 3.07 -8.76 8.03
C VAL A 153 3.90 -8.96 9.28
N THR A 154 4.69 -7.95 9.66
CA THR A 154 5.67 -8.06 10.75
C THR A 154 5.09 -7.66 12.10
N GLY A 155 4.00 -6.88 12.11
CA GLY A 155 3.53 -6.20 13.30
C GLY A 155 4.48 -5.10 13.78
N LEU A 156 5.42 -4.65 12.94
CA LEU A 156 6.37 -3.59 13.29
C LEU A 156 6.12 -2.35 12.44
N PRO A 157 6.27 -1.13 12.98
CA PRO A 157 6.23 0.07 12.16
C PRO A 157 7.30 -0.01 11.06
N PHE A 158 6.96 0.48 9.87
CA PHE A 158 7.93 0.61 8.80
C PHE A 158 8.85 1.80 9.09
N ASP A 159 10.16 1.56 9.00
CA ASP A 159 11.21 2.56 9.20
C ASP A 159 12.08 2.60 7.94
N ASN A 160 11.97 3.68 7.17
CA ASN A 160 12.64 3.84 5.87
C ASN A 160 14.04 4.46 5.98
N LEU A 161 14.61 4.62 7.18
CA LEU A 161 15.97 5.13 7.35
C LEU A 161 16.98 4.27 6.57
N GLU A 162 17.69 4.88 5.61
CA GLU A 162 18.46 4.19 4.56
C GLU A 162 19.44 3.12 5.09
N THR A 163 20.04 3.34 6.26
CA THR A 163 21.02 2.43 6.88
C THR A 163 20.39 1.18 7.51
N ARG A 164 19.09 1.22 7.81
CA ARG A 164 18.29 0.11 8.33
C ARG A 164 17.55 -0.63 7.22
N TYR A 165 17.25 0.08 6.13
CA TYR A 165 16.43 -0.37 5.02
C TYR A 165 17.26 -1.07 3.91
N SER A 166 17.37 -2.40 4.01
CA SER A 166 17.95 -3.26 2.98
C SER A 166 17.06 -4.47 2.75
N LEU A 167 16.64 -4.72 1.51
CA LEU A 167 15.81 -5.88 1.16
C LEU A 167 16.40 -7.22 1.62
N LYS A 168 17.73 -7.36 1.61
CA LYS A 168 18.41 -8.55 2.14
C LYS A 168 18.17 -8.73 3.64
N ARG A 169 18.18 -7.64 4.43
CA ARG A 169 17.88 -7.68 5.87
C ARG A 169 16.40 -7.94 6.11
N MET A 170 15.55 -7.32 5.32
CA MET A 170 14.09 -7.51 5.39
C MET A 170 13.71 -8.95 5.07
N GLY A 171 14.23 -9.55 4.00
CA GLY A 171 14.00 -10.96 3.67
C GLY A 171 14.51 -11.92 4.75
N LYS A 172 15.66 -11.63 5.37
CA LYS A 172 16.15 -12.38 6.54
C LYS A 172 15.19 -12.27 7.73
N HIS A 173 14.63 -11.08 7.97
CA HIS A 173 13.66 -10.86 9.04
C HIS A 173 12.37 -11.63 8.78
N LEU A 174 11.79 -11.54 7.57
CA LEU A 174 10.61 -12.30 7.17
C LEU A 174 10.81 -13.80 7.39
N LYS A 175 11.96 -14.35 6.95
CA LYS A 175 12.29 -15.76 7.19
C LYS A 175 12.38 -16.11 8.68
N LYS A 176 12.94 -15.22 9.52
CA LYS A 176 13.06 -15.42 10.97
C LYS A 176 11.69 -15.53 11.64
N ILE A 177 10.70 -14.79 11.13
CA ILE A 177 9.32 -14.79 11.65
C ILE A 177 8.40 -15.79 10.90
N GLY A 178 8.98 -16.69 10.11
CA GLY A 178 8.26 -17.76 9.42
C GLY A 178 7.49 -17.33 8.16
N VAL A 179 7.76 -16.14 7.62
CA VAL A 179 7.13 -15.65 6.38
C VAL A 179 8.04 -15.94 5.18
N GLU A 180 7.55 -16.77 4.25
CA GLU A 180 8.24 -17.06 3.00
C GLU A 180 8.30 -15.82 2.10
N ALA A 181 9.46 -15.54 1.52
CA ALA A 181 9.75 -14.28 0.82
C ALA A 181 10.08 -14.47 -0.67
N THR A 182 9.69 -15.61 -1.25
CA THR A 182 9.94 -15.96 -2.65
C THR A 182 8.64 -16.30 -3.40
N GLY A 183 8.66 -16.18 -4.73
CA GLY A 183 7.53 -16.56 -5.57
C GLY A 183 6.27 -15.73 -5.33
N GLY A 184 5.11 -16.40 -5.30
CA GLY A 184 3.80 -15.75 -5.18
C GLY A 184 3.34 -15.47 -3.74
N THR A 185 4.25 -15.34 -2.78
CA THR A 185 3.92 -15.17 -1.35
C THR A 185 3.74 -13.71 -0.95
N VAL A 186 3.16 -13.47 0.23
CA VAL A 186 3.04 -12.11 0.79
C VAL A 186 4.41 -11.48 1.08
N GLY A 187 5.39 -12.27 1.51
CA GLY A 187 6.75 -11.76 1.71
C GLY A 187 7.42 -11.33 0.41
N ALA A 188 7.22 -12.06 -0.68
CA ALA A 188 7.72 -11.68 -2.00
C ALA A 188 7.06 -10.40 -2.52
N LEU A 189 5.75 -10.25 -2.29
CA LEU A 189 5.02 -9.01 -2.59
C LEU A 189 5.61 -7.82 -1.82
N VAL A 190 5.82 -7.95 -0.50
CA VAL A 190 6.42 -6.91 0.33
C VAL A 190 7.78 -6.49 -0.21
N LEU A 191 8.68 -7.44 -0.47
CA LEU A 191 10.03 -7.11 -0.96
C LEU A 191 10.00 -6.47 -2.34
N GLY A 192 9.16 -6.97 -3.26
CA GLY A 192 9.06 -6.41 -4.61
C GLY A 192 8.44 -5.02 -4.66
N CYS A 193 7.52 -4.69 -3.75
CA CYS A 193 7.01 -3.31 -3.61
C CYS A 193 8.08 -2.36 -3.06
N LEU A 194 9.01 -2.89 -2.26
CA LEU A 194 10.01 -2.13 -1.50
C LEU A 194 11.38 -2.06 -2.21
N GLU A 195 11.44 -2.40 -3.50
CA GLU A 195 12.60 -2.08 -4.31
C GLU A 195 12.84 -0.57 -4.38
N LYS A 196 14.09 -0.16 -4.16
CA LYS A 196 14.48 1.25 -4.14
C LYS A 196 14.33 1.87 -5.52
N GLU A 197 14.80 1.18 -6.56
CA GLU A 197 14.74 1.66 -7.93
C GLU A 197 13.35 1.38 -8.52
N PRO A 198 12.62 2.41 -9.00
CA PRO A 198 11.28 2.23 -9.55
C PRO A 198 11.20 1.26 -10.73
N ALA A 199 12.31 1.05 -11.46
CA ALA A 199 12.40 0.11 -12.55
C ALA A 199 12.34 -1.36 -12.10
N GLU A 200 12.97 -1.67 -10.97
CA GLU A 200 13.00 -3.02 -10.37
C GLU A 200 11.76 -3.28 -9.49
N ARG A 201 11.10 -2.21 -9.02
CA ARG A 201 9.89 -2.26 -8.21
C ARG A 201 8.71 -2.87 -8.97
N LEU A 202 7.87 -3.63 -8.26
CA LEU A 202 6.63 -4.17 -8.83
C LEU A 202 5.75 -3.07 -9.42
N GLY A 203 5.12 -3.37 -10.56
CA GLY A 203 4.06 -2.58 -11.17
C GLY A 203 2.68 -2.92 -10.63
N THR A 204 1.69 -2.09 -10.98
CA THR A 204 0.32 -2.25 -10.49
C THR A 204 -0.34 -3.51 -11.05
N GLU A 205 -0.04 -3.87 -12.29
CA GLU A 205 -0.48 -5.12 -12.92
C GLU A 205 0.01 -6.33 -12.14
N GLN A 206 1.26 -6.27 -11.64
CA GLN A 206 1.82 -7.34 -10.82
C GLN A 206 1.12 -7.40 -9.46
N LEU A 207 0.83 -6.26 -8.81
CA LEU A 207 0.03 -6.22 -7.57
C LEU A 207 -1.34 -6.90 -7.77
N VAL A 208 -2.03 -6.57 -8.87
CA VAL A 208 -3.32 -7.20 -9.22
C VAL A 208 -3.15 -8.70 -9.44
N GLY A 209 -2.04 -9.14 -10.05
CA GLY A 209 -1.69 -10.56 -10.18
C GLY A 209 -1.58 -11.27 -8.82
N PHE A 210 -0.88 -10.69 -7.85
CA PHE A 210 -0.80 -11.19 -6.48
C PHE A 210 -2.18 -11.23 -5.81
N ALA A 211 -2.98 -10.17 -5.93
CA ALA A 211 -4.32 -10.10 -5.35
C ALA A 211 -5.24 -11.21 -5.88
N ARG A 212 -5.22 -11.47 -7.19
CA ARG A 212 -5.98 -12.56 -7.81
C ARG A 212 -5.57 -13.92 -7.28
N ARG A 213 -4.27 -14.13 -7.12
CA ARG A 213 -3.72 -15.35 -6.52
C ARG A 213 -4.21 -15.53 -5.09
N PHE A 214 -4.02 -14.53 -4.23
CA PHE A 214 -4.43 -14.60 -2.82
C PHE A 214 -5.95 -14.80 -2.67
N LYS A 215 -6.76 -14.17 -3.53
CA LYS A 215 -8.21 -14.38 -3.53
C LYS A 215 -8.57 -15.84 -3.81
N GLY A 216 -7.83 -16.51 -4.70
CA GLY A 216 -7.99 -17.95 -4.95
C GLY A 216 -7.55 -18.82 -3.76
N GLU A 217 -6.53 -18.39 -3.00
CA GLU A 217 -6.02 -19.11 -1.82
C GLU A 217 -6.94 -18.97 -0.59
N LEU A 218 -7.56 -17.80 -0.38
CA LEU A 218 -8.40 -17.54 0.79
C LEU A 218 -9.79 -18.17 0.71
N GLY A 219 -10.32 -18.51 -0.48
CA GLY A 219 -11.64 -19.14 -0.63
C GLY A 219 -12.80 -18.38 0.04
N PRO A 220 -14.05 -18.87 -0.06
CA PRO A 220 -15.17 -18.36 0.73
C PRO A 220 -15.09 -18.93 2.17
N GLY A 221 -15.03 -18.05 3.18
CA GLY A 221 -15.19 -18.44 4.60
C GLY A 221 -13.94 -18.41 5.49
N VAL A 222 -12.80 -17.85 5.04
CA VAL A 222 -11.63 -17.67 5.92
C VAL A 222 -11.89 -16.58 6.97
N VAL A 223 -11.55 -16.90 8.22
CA VAL A 223 -11.58 -15.99 9.38
C VAL A 223 -10.21 -15.34 9.54
N TYR A 224 -10.17 -14.03 9.80
CA TYR A 224 -8.98 -13.17 9.74
C TYR A 224 -8.53 -12.65 11.11
#